data_AF-A0A329MPU8-F1
#
_entry.id   AF-A0A329MPU8-F1
#
_cell.length_a   1.000
_cell.length_b   1.000
_cell.length_c   1.000
_cell.angle_alpha   90.00
_cell.angle_beta   90.00
_cell.angle_gamma   90.00
#
_symmetry.space_group_name_H-M   'P 1'
#
loop_
_entity.id
_entity.type
_entity.pdbx_description
1 polymer ?
#
loop_
_entity_poly.entity_id
_entity_poly.type
_entity_poly.pdbx_seq_one_letter_code
_entity_poly.pdbx_strand_id
1 'polypeptide(L)'
;MENEQHLNLEEEPEIIYIPDEEGNEEEFEVIARFEVEDGSDRKYMVLYPVEAEEEDELLAFRYEEDGDDLQLYTIDDEEEWNIVEETFNTLMAEMDGEEEEKA
;
A
#
# COMPACT_ATOMS: atom_id res chain seq x y z
N MET A 1 -28.19 -10.54 -0.27
CA MET A 1 -27.66 -9.33 0.37
C MET A 1 -26.56 -8.90 -0.56
N GLU A 2 -26.74 -7.71 -1.12
CA GLU A 2 -25.98 -7.22 -2.28
C GLU A 2 -24.50 -7.09 -1.95
N ASN A 3 -23.73 -7.34 -2.99
CA ASN A 3 -22.29 -7.29 -3.08
C ASN A 3 -21.93 -5.81 -3.24
N GLU A 4 -21.39 -5.19 -2.19
CA GLU A 4 -20.89 -3.82 -2.24
C GLU A 4 -19.38 -3.86 -2.01
N GLN A 5 -18.68 -4.46 -2.99
CA GLN A 5 -17.25 -4.23 -3.20
C GLN A 5 -17.10 -2.75 -3.58
N HIS A 6 -16.99 -1.89 -2.57
CA HIS A 6 -16.81 -0.46 -2.73
C HIS A 6 -15.36 -0.21 -3.14
N LEU A 7 -15.09 -0.32 -4.45
CA LEU A 7 -13.89 0.26 -5.04
C LEU A 7 -14.08 1.79 -5.06
N ASN A 8 -13.71 2.43 -3.95
CA ASN A 8 -13.70 3.90 -3.82
C ASN A 8 -12.60 4.44 -4.75
N LEU A 9 -13.03 5.07 -5.85
CA LEU A 9 -12.17 5.69 -6.88
C LEU A 9 -12.44 7.20 -6.94
N GLU A 10 -12.69 7.82 -5.80
CA GLU A 10 -12.97 9.26 -5.67
C GLU A 10 -12.08 9.82 -4.56
N GLU A 11 -11.01 10.55 -4.91
CA GLU A 11 -10.23 11.58 -4.19
C GLU A 11 -10.17 11.64 -2.63
N GLU A 12 -10.51 10.56 -1.93
CA GLU A 12 -10.49 10.42 -0.48
C GLU A 12 -9.34 9.49 -0.09
N PRO A 13 -8.53 9.82 0.94
CA PRO A 13 -7.50 8.91 1.43
C PRO A 13 -8.13 7.56 1.78
N GLU A 14 -7.65 6.47 1.15
CA GLU A 14 -8.13 5.12 1.42
C GLU A 14 -7.57 4.67 2.78
N ILE A 15 -8.30 4.97 3.86
CA ILE A 15 -7.91 4.53 5.22
C ILE A 15 -8.38 3.10 5.45
N ILE A 16 -7.44 2.23 5.80
CA ILE A 16 -7.68 0.85 6.22
C ILE A 16 -7.42 0.68 7.71
N TYR A 17 -8.16 -0.25 8.33
CA TYR A 17 -8.03 -0.58 9.74
C TYR A 17 -7.33 -1.93 9.86
N ILE A 18 -6.16 -1.95 10.46
CA ILE A 18 -5.35 -3.16 10.62
C ILE A 18 -5.29 -3.50 12.12
N PRO A 19 -5.72 -4.69 12.54
CA PRO A 19 -5.56 -5.11 13.92
C PRO A 19 -4.08 -5.40 14.21
N ASP A 20 -3.53 -4.77 15.24
CA ASP A 20 -2.18 -5.03 15.74
C ASP A 20 -2.10 -6.38 16.51
N GLU A 21 -0.90 -6.77 16.94
CA GLU A 21 -0.68 -7.96 17.77
C GLU A 21 -1.44 -7.93 19.12
N GLU A 22 -1.75 -6.76 19.66
CA GLU A 22 -2.60 -6.59 20.85
C GLU A 22 -4.11 -6.61 20.53
N GLY A 23 -4.48 -6.61 19.25
CA GLY A 23 -5.85 -6.62 18.75
C GLY A 23 -6.52 -5.24 18.74
N ASN A 24 -5.73 -4.16 18.80
CA ASN A 24 -6.24 -2.81 18.59
C ASN A 24 -6.26 -2.50 17.10
N GLU A 25 -7.31 -1.81 16.65
CA GLU A 25 -7.43 -1.37 15.27
C GLU A 25 -6.60 -0.09 15.08
N GLU A 26 -5.50 -0.17 14.35
CA GLU A 26 -4.71 0.98 13.92
C GLU A 26 -5.17 1.46 12.54
N GLU A 27 -5.20 2.79 12.37
CA GLU A 27 -5.63 3.47 11.15
C GLU A 27 -4.43 3.75 10.24
N PHE A 28 -4.48 3.25 9.01
CA PHE A 28 -3.44 3.44 8.01
C PHE A 28 -4.03 3.99 6.70
N GLU A 29 -3.40 5.00 6.14
CA GLU A 29 -3.74 5.56 4.83
C GLU A 29 -2.99 4.82 3.72
N VAL A 30 -3.71 4.27 2.75
CA VAL A 30 -3.13 3.62 1.56
C VAL A 30 -2.64 4.69 0.59
N ILE A 31 -1.32 4.78 0.45
CA ILE A 31 -0.67 5.67 -0.50
C ILE A 31 -0.60 5.03 -1.88
N ALA A 32 -0.27 3.73 -1.93
CA ALA A 32 -0.23 2.97 -3.17
C ALA A 32 -0.38 1.47 -2.92
N ARG A 33 -0.86 0.74 -3.94
CA ARG A 33 -0.91 -0.73 -3.95
C ARG A 33 -0.49 -1.26 -5.32
N PHE A 34 0.35 -2.28 -5.34
CA PHE A 34 0.85 -2.89 -6.57
C PHE A 34 1.21 -4.36 -6.36
N GLU A 35 1.25 -5.10 -7.46
CA GLU A 35 1.68 -6.51 -7.49
C GLU A 35 3.06 -6.59 -8.15
N VAL A 36 3.95 -7.43 -7.60
CA VAL A 36 5.28 -7.61 -8.18
C VAL A 36 5.23 -8.79 -9.16
N GLU A 37 5.51 -8.50 -10.44
CA GLU A 37 5.51 -9.47 -11.54
C GLU A 37 6.76 -10.39 -11.54
N ASP A 38 7.30 -10.78 -10.39
CA ASP A 38 8.44 -11.72 -10.28
C ASP A 38 8.00 -13.21 -10.36
N GLY A 39 6.70 -13.46 -10.60
CA GLY A 39 6.12 -14.80 -10.64
C GLY A 39 5.76 -15.39 -9.28
N SER A 40 5.80 -14.56 -8.23
CA SER A 40 5.44 -14.94 -6.86
C SER A 40 4.01 -14.52 -6.44
N ASP A 41 3.21 -13.91 -7.33
CA ASP A 41 1.86 -13.38 -7.05
C ASP A 41 1.79 -12.56 -5.74
N ARG A 42 2.91 -11.94 -5.35
CA ARG A 42 3.03 -11.16 -4.11
C ARG A 42 2.50 -9.77 -4.35
N LYS A 43 1.58 -9.36 -3.50
CA LYS A 43 0.99 -8.02 -3.54
C LYS A 43 1.56 -7.19 -2.42
N TYR A 44 1.84 -5.93 -2.73
CA TYR A 44 2.47 -4.97 -1.84
C TYR A 44 1.57 -3.73 -1.74
N MET A 45 1.53 -3.15 -0.55
CA MET A 45 0.85 -1.90 -0.27
C MET A 45 1.76 -0.99 0.54
N VAL A 46 1.80 0.28 0.14
CA VAL A 46 2.48 1.35 0.86
C VAL A 46 1.43 2.13 1.62
N LEU A 47 1.64 2.22 2.93
CA LEU A 47 0.74 2.76 3.91
C LEU A 47 1.43 3.90 4.67
N TYR A 48 0.66 4.86 5.14
CA TYR A 48 1.10 5.88 6.07
C TYR A 48 0.23 5.82 7.33
N PRO A 49 0.80 5.72 8.54
CA PRO A 49 -0.01 5.70 9.76
C PRO A 49 -0.82 7.00 9.87
N VAL A 50 -2.09 6.93 10.25
CA VAL A 50 -2.89 8.16 10.46
C VAL A 50 -2.48 8.87 11.74
N GLU A 51 -2.02 8.11 12.74
CA GLU A 51 -1.45 8.64 13.99
C GLU A 51 0.03 9.06 13.87
N ALA A 52 0.64 8.95 12.69
CA ALA A 52 2.02 9.36 12.49
C ALA A 52 2.20 10.87 12.64
N GLU A 53 3.31 11.28 13.26
CA GLU A 53 3.76 12.66 13.32
C GLU A 53 4.47 13.05 12.01
N GLU A 54 4.72 14.34 11.77
CA GLU A 54 5.36 14.84 10.52
C GLU A 54 6.75 14.23 10.22
N GLU A 55 7.33 13.46 11.15
CA GLU A 55 8.64 12.80 11.02
C GLU A 55 8.54 11.29 10.72
N ASP A 56 7.33 10.71 10.72
CA ASP A 56 7.16 9.27 10.47
C ASP A 56 7.30 8.91 9.00
N GLU A 57 7.82 7.70 8.77
CA GLU A 57 8.15 7.17 7.45
C GLU A 57 6.98 6.38 6.85
N LEU A 58 6.92 6.30 5.51
CA LEU A 58 6.00 5.38 4.83
C LEU A 58 6.33 3.93 5.22
N LEU A 59 5.30 3.12 5.43
CA LEU A 59 5.43 1.70 5.74
C LEU A 59 4.97 0.87 4.55
N ALA A 60 5.72 -0.17 4.19
CA ALA A 60 5.30 -1.10 3.16
C ALA A 60 5.00 -2.47 3.75
N PHE A 61 3.85 -3.01 3.36
CA PHE A 61 3.37 -4.32 3.77
C PHE A 61 3.09 -5.17 2.55
N ARG A 62 3.44 -6.45 2.64
CA ARG A 62 3.02 -7.46 1.68
C ARG A 62 1.69 -8.03 2.14
N TYR A 63 0.69 -8.08 1.27
CA TYR A 63 -0.58 -8.72 1.54
C TYR A 63 -0.81 -9.94 0.65
N GLU A 64 -1.42 -10.97 1.23
CA GLU A 64 -1.86 -12.18 0.53
C GLU A 64 -3.35 -12.38 0.80
N GLU A 65 -4.12 -12.66 -0.26
CA GLU A 65 -5.54 -13.02 -0.15
C GLU A 65 -5.65 -14.54 -0.01
N ASP A 66 -6.01 -15.02 1.17
CA ASP A 66 -6.33 -16.44 1.42
C ASP A 66 -7.85 -16.59 1.52
N GLY A 67 -8.52 -16.68 0.37
CA GLY A 67 -9.97 -16.81 0.31
C GLY A 67 -10.71 -15.52 0.65
N ASP A 68 -11.38 -15.49 1.80
CA ASP A 68 -12.05 -14.30 2.35
C ASP A 68 -11.18 -13.57 3.39
N ASP A 69 -10.02 -14.14 3.74
CA ASP A 69 -9.09 -13.58 4.73
C ASP A 69 -7.94 -12.85 4.02
N LEU A 70 -7.64 -11.64 4.48
CA LEU A 70 -6.47 -10.88 4.05
C LEU A 70 -5.36 -11.05 5.10
N GLN A 71 -4.18 -11.49 4.68
CA GLN A 71 -3.01 -11.65 5.55
C GLN A 71 -1.96 -10.61 5.19
N LEU A 72 -1.58 -9.79 6.17
CA LEU A 72 -0.57 -8.75 6.04
C LEU A 72 0.75 -9.23 6.66
N TYR A 73 1.85 -8.94 5.96
CA TYR A 73 3.21 -9.29 6.35
C TYR A 73 4.08 -8.04 6.28
N THR A 74 4.81 -7.77 7.35
CA THR A 74 5.84 -6.71 7.38
C THR A 74 6.97 -7.05 6.42
N ILE A 75 7.57 -6.01 5.85
CA ILE A 75 8.76 -6.14 4.99
C ILE A 75 9.96 -5.68 5.79
N ASP A 76 10.63 -6.63 6.44
CA ASP A 76 11.87 -6.38 7.19
C ASP A 76 13.13 -6.57 6.32
N ASP A 77 12.97 -7.08 5.10
CA ASP A 77 14.08 -7.37 4.20
C ASP A 77 14.40 -6.18 3.29
N GLU A 78 15.66 -5.73 3.28
CA GLU A 78 16.13 -4.61 2.47
C GLU A 78 15.95 -4.86 0.96
N GLU A 79 16.08 -6.10 0.48
CA GLU A 79 15.91 -6.44 -0.93
C GLU A 79 14.44 -6.28 -1.35
N GLU A 80 13.50 -6.78 -0.53
CA GLU A 80 12.06 -6.58 -0.77
C GLU A 80 11.69 -5.10 -0.68
N TRP A 81 12.26 -4.35 0.27
CA TRP A 81 12.04 -2.91 0.36
C TRP A 81 12.48 -2.16 -0.90
N ASN A 82 13.68 -2.47 -1.43
CA ASN A 82 14.18 -1.85 -2.66
C ASN A 82 13.23 -2.11 -3.85
N ILE A 83 12.66 -3.31 -3.96
CA ILE A 83 11.70 -3.64 -5.04
C ILE A 83 10.44 -2.80 -4.91
N VAL A 84 9.90 -2.70 -3.68
CA VAL A 84 8.74 -1.87 -3.39
C VAL A 84 9.02 -0.41 -3.72
N GLU A 85 10.15 0.11 -3.27
CA GLU A 85 10.56 1.50 -3.47
C GLU A 85 10.79 1.82 -4.95
N GLU A 86 11.47 0.95 -5.72
CA GLU A 86 11.65 1.14 -7.17
C GLU A 86 10.31 1.12 -7.92
N THR A 87 9.42 0.18 -7.57
CA THR A 87 8.10 0.07 -8.19
C THR A 87 7.23 1.28 -7.84
N PHE A 88 7.22 1.67 -6.57
CA PHE A 88 6.49 2.83 -6.08
C PHE A 88 6.98 4.13 -6.74
N ASN A 89 8.30 4.37 -6.77
CA ASN A 89 8.87 5.54 -7.44
C ASN A 89 8.52 5.58 -8.93
N THR A 90 8.51 4.42 -9.60
CA THR A 90 8.11 4.32 -11.01
C THR A 90 6.63 4.67 -11.18
N LEU A 91 5.74 4.09 -10.36
CA LEU A 91 4.30 4.36 -10.39
C LEU A 91 4.00 5.83 -10.08
N MET A 92 4.63 6.41 -9.06
CA MET A 92 4.48 7.83 -8.72
C MET A 92 5.00 8.72 -9.84
N ALA A 93 6.13 8.37 -10.47
CA ALA A 93 6.63 9.10 -11.63
C ALA A 93 5.69 9.00 -12.85
N GLU A 94 4.98 7.89 -13.02
CA GLU A 94 3.94 7.74 -14.05
C GLU A 94 2.66 8.52 -13.71
N MET A 95 2.25 8.56 -12.43
CA MET A 95 1.05 9.26 -11.96
C MET A 95 1.24 10.79 -11.90
N ASP A 96 2.40 11.27 -11.48
CA ASP A 96 2.79 12.69 -11.48
C ASP A 96 3.24 13.16 -12.88
N GLY A 97 3.44 12.21 -13.81
CA GLY A 97 4.00 12.40 -15.14
C GLY A 97 3.10 13.03 -16.21
N GLU A 98 1.94 13.61 -15.87
CA GLU A 98 1.18 14.49 -16.77
C GLU A 98 1.68 15.96 -16.79
N GLU A 99 2.90 16.25 -16.30
CA GLU A 99 3.65 17.44 -16.74
C GLU A 99 4.74 17.07 -17.77
N GLU A 100 4.32 16.85 -19.02
CA GLU A 100 5.23 16.80 -20.17
C GLU A 100 6.08 18.08 -20.28
N GLU A 101 7.38 17.87 -20.45
CA GLU A 101 8.25 18.50 -21.47
C GLU A 101 8.11 20.02 -21.65
N LYS A 102 9.00 20.83 -21.04
CA LYS A 102 9.71 21.95 -21.73
C LYS A 102 11.04 22.31 -21.06
N ALA A 103 12.16 21.89 -21.67
CA ALA A 103 13.21 22.79 -22.19
C ALA A 103 14.48 22.02 -22.61
#